data_AF-A0A5N5V1X7-F1
#
_entry.id   AF-A0A5N5V1X7-F1
#
_cell.length_a   1.000
_cell.length_b   1.000
_cell.length_c   1.000
_cell.angle_alpha   90.00
_cell.angle_beta   90.00
_cell.angle_gamma   90.00
#
_symmetry.space_group_name_H-M   'P 1'
#
loop_
_entity.id
_entity.type
_entity.pdbx_description
1 polymer ?
#
loop_
_entity_poly.entity_id
_entity_poly.type
_entity_poly.pdbx_seq_one_letter_code
_entity_poly.pdbx_strand_id
1 'polypeptide(L)' 'MAKEIDPVRAKSALAVVRQHPVMVLFVASPALIAAALVWWLVSPALAVLLLIAAVVVGGVVLLRGRN' A
#
# COMPACT_ATOMS: atom_id res chain seq x y z
N MET A 1 3.57 8.44 24.81
CA MET A 1 4.75 8.56 23.94
C MET A 1 4.40 7.95 22.59
N ALA A 2 4.10 8.76 21.57
CA ALA A 2 3.86 8.22 20.24
C ALA A 2 5.16 7.56 19.76
N LYS A 3 5.14 6.24 19.49
CA LYS A 3 6.26 5.58 18.83
C LYS A 3 6.37 6.22 17.46
N GLU A 4 7.39 7.02 17.18
CA GLU A 4 7.62 7.56 15.83
C GLU A 4 8.11 6.44 14.91
N ILE A 5 7.79 6.48 13.61
CA ILE A 5 8.29 5.44 12.69
C ILE A 5 9.81 5.55 12.69
N ASP A 6 10.49 4.47 13.08
CA ASP A 6 11.95 4.45 13.06
C ASP A 6 12.43 4.78 11.64
N PRO A 7 13.20 5.87 11.45
CA PRO A 7 13.67 6.28 10.14
C PRO A 7 14.52 5.18 9.47
N VAL A 8 15.17 4.31 10.24
CA VAL A 8 15.89 3.14 9.73
C VAL A 8 14.92 2.16 9.08
N ARG A 9 13.81 1.85 9.75
CA ARG A 9 12.80 0.90 9.21
C ARG A 9 12.17 1.41 7.92
N ALA A 10 11.91 2.71 7.82
CA ALA A 10 11.41 3.34 6.60
C ALA A 10 12.45 3.26 5.45
N LYS A 11 13.73 3.55 5.74
CA LYS A 11 14.82 3.46 4.76
C LYS A 11 15.05 2.02 4.30
N SER A 12 14.99 1.03 5.19
CA SER A 12 15.12 -0.38 4.85
C SER A 12 13.97 -0.86 3.97
N ALA A 13 12.72 -0.47 4.28
CA ALA A 13 11.58 -0.81 3.43
C ALA A 13 11.76 -0.24 2.00
N LEU A 14 12.19 1.02 1.89
CA LEU A 14 12.49 1.63 0.60
C LEU A 14 13.62 0.92 -0.15
N ALA A 15 14.65 0.46 0.56
CA ALA A 15 15.74 -0.30 -0.02
C ALA A 15 15.24 -1.63 -0.61
N VAL A 16 14.34 -2.34 0.07
CA VAL A 16 13.74 -3.58 -0.44
C VAL A 16 12.95 -3.34 -1.71
N VAL A 17 12.14 -2.26 -1.77
CA VAL A 17 11.40 -1.89 -2.99
C VAL A 17 12.34 -1.64 -4.15
N ARG A 18 13.47 -0.97 -3.91
CA ARG A 18 14.48 -0.69 -4.94
C ARG A 18 15.26 -1.93 -5.38
N GLN A 19 15.59 -2.84 -4.46
CA GLN A 19 16.39 -4.03 -4.76
C GLN A 19 15.56 -5.15 -5.40
N HIS A 20 14.28 -5.28 -5.04
CA HIS A 20 13.43 -6.38 -5.49
C HIS A 20 12.07 -5.88 -6.03
N PRO A 21 12.07 -5.03 -7.07
CA PRO A 21 10.85 -4.40 -7.57
C PRO A 21 9.82 -5.41 -8.05
N VAL A 22 10.25 -6.50 -8.69
CA VAL A 22 9.35 -7.55 -9.19
C VAL A 22 8.63 -8.27 -8.05
N MET A 23 9.35 -8.57 -6.96
CA MET A 23 8.75 -9.21 -5.79
C MET A 23 7.71 -8.30 -5.11
N VAL A 24 8.01 -7.00 -5.00
CA VAL A 24 7.06 -6.03 -4.43
C VAL A 24 5.82 -5.91 -5.30
N LEU A 25 5.98 -5.86 -6.63
CA LEU A 25 4.85 -5.86 -7.56
C LEU A 25 4.04 -7.15 -7.50
N PHE A 26 4.70 -8.30 -7.33
CA PHE A 26 4.02 -9.58 -7.15
C PHE A 26 3.18 -9.59 -5.88
N VAL A 27 3.70 -9.11 -4.76
CA VAL A 27 2.94 -8.98 -3.50
C VAL A 27 1.79 -7.98 -3.64
N ALA A 28 1.99 -6.87 -4.35
CA ALA A 28 0.94 -5.89 -4.63
C ALA A 28 -0.08 -6.37 -5.69
N SER A 29 0.23 -7.43 -6.44
CA SER A 29 -0.54 -7.85 -7.61
C SER A 29 -2.01 -8.14 -7.33
N PRO A 30 -2.43 -8.77 -6.21
CA PRO A 30 -3.85 -9.01 -5.98
C PRO A 30 -4.65 -7.71 -5.85
N ALA A 31 -4.06 -6.69 -5.20
CA ALA A 31 -4.68 -5.37 -5.06
C ALA A 31 -4.73 -4.62 -6.40
N LEU A 32 -3.66 -4.71 -7.20
CA LEU A 32 -3.62 -4.10 -8.54
C LEU A 32 -4.63 -4.75 -9.50
N ILE A 33 -4.77 -6.08 -9.46
CA ILE A 33 -5.77 -6.80 -10.25
C ILE A 33 -7.18 -6.38 -9.84
N ALA A 34 -7.47 -6.34 -8.53
CA ALA A 34 -8.77 -5.87 -8.04
C ALA A 34 -9.08 -4.44 -8.50
N ALA A 35 -8.11 -3.53 -8.40
CA ALA A 35 -8.27 -2.15 -8.86
C ALA A 35 -8.51 -2.07 -10.37
N ALA A 36 -7.77 -2.84 -11.17
CA ALA A 36 -7.94 -2.91 -12.63
C ALA A 36 -9.32 -3.46 -13.03
N LEU A 37 -9.81 -4.48 -12.31
CA LEU A 37 -11.15 -5.03 -12.53
C LEU A 37 -12.24 -4.01 -12.22
N VAL A 38 -12.14 -3.29 -11.09
CA VAL A 38 -13.10 -2.23 -10.75
C VAL A 38 -13.04 -1.09 -11.76
N TRP A 39 -11.84 -0.71 -12.20
CA TRP A 39 -11.64 0.33 -13.19
C TRP A 39 -12.35 -0.01 -14.50
N TRP A 40 -12.23 -1.26 -14.97
CA TRP A 40 -12.79 -1.71 -16.24
C TRP A 40 -14.29 -2.01 -16.19
N LEU A 41 -14.76 -2.65 -15.12
CA LEU A 41 -16.11 -3.21 -15.04
C LEU A 41 -17.13 -2.32 -14.33
N VAL A 42 -16.67 -1.36 -13.51
CA VAL A 42 -17.56 -0.58 -12.65
C VAL A 42 -17.42 0.91 -12.94
N SER A 43 -16.27 1.50 -12.61
CA SER A 43 -16.00 2.92 -12.85
C SER A 43 -14.55 3.26 -12.54
N PRO A 44 -13.86 4.02 -13.42
CA PRO A 44 -12.56 4.61 -13.10
C PRO A 44 -12.56 5.47 -11.83
N ALA A 45 -13.61 6.27 -11.62
CA ALA A 45 -13.71 7.14 -10.46
C ALA A 45 -13.77 6.35 -9.15
N LEU A 46 -14.53 5.25 -9.15
CA LEU A 46 -14.62 4.35 -8.00
C LEU A 46 -13.28 3.67 -7.74
N ALA A 47 -12.59 3.19 -8.78
CA ALA A 47 -11.28 2.56 -8.63
C ALA A 47 -10.25 3.51 -7.99
N VAL A 48 -10.21 4.78 -8.38
CA VAL A 48 -9.35 5.79 -7.74
C VAL A 48 -9.69 5.97 -6.27
N LEU A 49 -10.98 6.08 -5.93
CA LEU A 49 -11.42 6.22 -4.53
C LEU A 49 -11.01 5.00 -3.69
N LEU A 50 -11.13 3.78 -4.22
CA LEU A 50 -10.70 2.57 -3.52
C LEU A 50 -9.19 2.52 -3.32
N LEU A 51 -8.39 2.96 -4.29
CA LEU A 51 -6.94 3.03 -4.13
C LEU A 51 -6.55 4.02 -3.02
N ILE A 52 -7.17 5.19 -2.98
CA ILE A 52 -6.96 6.17 -1.90
C ILE A 52 -7.36 5.56 -0.56
N ALA A 53 -8.54 4.95 -0.48
CA ALA A 53 -9.02 4.30 0.73
C ALA A 53 -8.07 3.17 1.20
N ALA A 54 -7.55 2.36 0.27
CA ALA A 54 -6.60 1.29 0.58
C ALA A 54 -5.29 1.82 1.19
N VAL A 55 -4.75 2.93 0.67
CA VAL A 55 -3.55 3.57 1.22
C VAL A 55 -3.83 4.15 2.62
N VAL A 56 -4.97 4.83 2.80
CA VAL A 56 -5.35 5.42 4.10
C VAL A 56 -5.58 4.33 5.14
N VAL A 57 -6.37 3.31 4.82
CA VAL A 57 -6.65 2.19 5.73
C VAL A 57 -5.37 1.43 6.05
N GLY A 58 -4.54 1.13 5.05
CA GLY A 58 -3.24 0.49 5.25
C GLY A 58 -2.35 1.30 6.20
N GLY A 59 -2.27 2.62 6.01
CA GLY A 59 -1.56 3.53 6.90
C GLY A 59 -2.11 3.52 8.33
N VAL A 60 -3.44 3.60 8.50
CA VAL A 60 -4.09 3.56 9.81
C VAL A 60 -3.86 2.23 10.53
N VAL A 61 -3.95 1.09 9.83
CA VAL A 61 -3.69 -0.25 10.41
C VAL A 61 -2.24 -0.34 10.88
N LEU A 62 -1.29 0.12 10.05
CA LEU A 62 0.12 0.16 10.42
C LEU A 62 0.40 1.06 11.63
N LEU A 63 -0.35 2.16 11.79
CA LEU A 63 -0.24 3.06 12.93
C LEU A 63 -0.91 2.51 14.19
N ARG A 64 -2.04 1.80 14.05
CA ARG A 64 -2.78 1.18 15.18
C ARG A 64 -2.03 0.02 15.80
N GLY A 65 -1.31 -0.80 15.03
CA GLY A 65 -0.51 -1.91 15.55
C GLY A 65 0.73 -1.50 16.36
N ARG A 66 0.86 -0.22 16.75
CA ARG A 66 2.03 0.36 17.42
C ARG A 66 1.75 0.82 18.86
N ASN A 67 0.49 0.75 19.27
CA ASN A 67 -0.01 1.20 20.57
C ASN A 67 -0.35 -0.01 21.44
#